data_AF-A0A931CUH7-F1
#
_entry.id   AF-A0A931CUH7-F1
#
_cell.length_a   1.000
_cell.length_b   1.000
_cell.length_c   1.000
_cell.angle_alpha   90.00
_cell.angle_beta   90.00
_cell.angle_gamma   90.00
#
_symmetry.space_group_name_H-M   'P 1'
#
loop_
_entity.id
_entity.type
_entity.pdbx_description
1 polymer ?
#
loop_
_entity_poly.entity_id
_entity_poly.type
_entity_poly.pdbx_seq_one_letter_code
_entity_poly.pdbx_strand_id
1 'polypeptide(L)'
;MENDSVGSLDALSTMNEGHKQAIKRVRSPWWYYPILGIAFAGLELAFALSATLVRTLVIVGVIVVARLAERGYRRVKGTWVGGLRSGKATWLSIGFLLIAVGTIVAGSLLTNNVGQPWPAWIMAMAILFETLIYGFFFDLSIQRKLRPAQS
;
A
#
# COMPACT_ATOMS: atom_id res chain seq x y z
N MET A 1 14.44 -3.75 49.55
CA MET A 1 14.88 -4.11 48.19
C MET A 1 13.80 -4.79 47.35
N GLU A 2 12.70 -5.29 47.94
CA GLU A 2 11.61 -5.95 47.18
C GLU A 2 10.64 -4.99 46.46
N ASN A 3 10.61 -3.70 46.83
CA ASN A 3 9.64 -2.74 46.29
C ASN A 3 10.03 -2.21 44.89
N ASP A 4 11.33 -2.20 44.57
CA ASP A 4 11.86 -1.65 43.32
C ASP A 4 11.70 -2.63 42.13
N SER A 5 11.66 -3.93 42.40
CA SER A 5 11.42 -4.97 41.40
C SER A 5 9.96 -5.01 40.96
N VAL A 6 9.02 -4.80 41.88
CA VAL A 6 7.58 -4.76 41.57
C VAL A 6 7.23 -3.50 40.75
N GLY A 7 7.78 -2.34 41.11
CA GLY A 7 7.58 -1.10 40.35
C GLY A 7 8.19 -1.12 38.94
N SER A 8 9.33 -1.81 38.75
CA SER A 8 9.96 -1.94 37.43
C SER A 8 9.22 -2.93 36.52
N LEU A 9 8.66 -4.01 37.06
CA LEU A 9 7.82 -4.95 36.31
C LEU A 9 6.50 -4.29 35.85
N ASP A 10 5.90 -3.46 36.69
CA ASP A 10 4.67 -2.72 36.36
C ASP A 10 4.90 -1.59 35.34
N ALA A 11 6.05 -0.92 35.41
CA ALA A 11 6.46 0.03 34.38
C ALA A 11 6.71 -0.65 33.02
N LEU A 12 7.34 -1.83 33.02
CA LEU A 12 7.59 -2.61 31.80
C LEU A 12 6.30 -3.20 31.20
N SER A 13 5.35 -3.65 32.03
CA SER A 13 4.05 -4.14 31.56
C SER A 13 3.26 -3.02 30.88
N THR A 14 3.22 -1.83 31.50
CA THR A 14 2.55 -0.64 30.97
C THR A 14 3.19 -0.17 29.65
N MET A 15 4.53 -0.17 29.57
CA MET A 15 5.25 0.13 28.32
C MET A 15 4.96 -0.91 27.23
N ASN A 16 4.89 -2.20 27.58
CA ASN A 16 4.60 -3.29 26.64
C ASN A 16 3.16 -3.21 26.11
N GLU A 17 2.20 -2.84 26.96
CA GLU A 17 0.82 -2.58 26.55
C GLU A 17 0.71 -1.36 25.63
N GLY A 18 1.41 -0.27 25.96
CA GLY A 18 1.54 0.89 25.08
C GLY A 18 2.14 0.54 23.73
N HIS A 19 3.18 -0.30 23.72
CA HIS A 19 3.80 -0.82 22.50
C HIS A 19 2.81 -1.68 21.69
N LYS A 20 2.09 -2.61 22.31
CA LYS A 20 1.10 -3.46 21.63
C LYS A 20 -0.03 -2.62 21.00
N GLN A 21 -0.50 -1.59 21.69
CA GLN A 21 -1.51 -0.68 21.15
C GLN A 21 -0.95 0.19 20.01
N ALA A 22 0.29 0.65 20.11
CA ALA A 22 0.98 1.37 19.04
C ALA A 22 1.17 0.47 17.80
N ILE A 23 1.61 -0.78 17.98
CA ILE A 23 1.80 -1.78 16.91
C ILE A 23 0.49 -2.05 16.16
N LYS A 24 -0.64 -2.15 16.88
CA LYS A 24 -1.97 -2.28 16.26
C LYS A 24 -2.34 -1.09 15.37
N ARG A 25 -1.89 0.12 15.72
CA ARG A 25 -2.09 1.35 14.92
C ARG A 25 -1.08 1.49 13.78
N VAL A 26 0.07 0.82 13.82
CA VAL A 26 1.07 0.93 12.75
C VAL A 26 0.68 0.11 11.51
N ARG A 27 -0.01 -1.02 11.65
CA ARG A 27 -0.40 -1.89 10.52
C ARG A 27 -1.36 -1.18 9.55
N SER A 28 -1.05 -1.12 8.27
CA SER A 28 -1.97 -0.50 7.30
C SER A 28 -3.27 -1.29 7.23
N PRO A 29 -4.44 -0.65 7.02
CA PRO A 29 -5.69 -1.38 6.92
C PRO A 29 -5.62 -2.37 5.76
N TRP A 30 -6.01 -3.62 6.01
CA TRP A 30 -5.95 -4.71 5.02
C TRP A 30 -6.73 -4.40 3.73
N TRP A 31 -7.73 -3.51 3.79
CA TRP A 31 -8.54 -3.07 2.65
C TRP A 31 -7.84 -2.04 1.74
N TYR A 32 -6.79 -1.38 2.22
CA TYR A 32 -6.15 -0.28 1.49
C TYR A 32 -5.47 -0.75 0.19
N TYR A 33 -4.69 -1.84 0.27
CA TYR A 33 -3.97 -2.39 -0.88
C TYR A 33 -4.88 -3.06 -1.92
N PRO A 34 -5.93 -3.83 -1.54
CA PRO A 34 -6.91 -4.33 -2.50
C PRO A 34 -7.60 -3.23 -3.29
N ILE A 35 -8.04 -2.14 -2.64
CA ILE A 35 -8.70 -1.03 -3.33
C ILE A 35 -7.74 -0.35 -4.33
N LEU A 36 -6.48 -0.15 -3.95
CA LEU A 36 -5.48 0.39 -4.86
C LEU A 36 -5.18 -0.56 -6.02
N GLY A 37 -5.04 -1.86 -5.76
CA GLY A 37 -4.75 -2.85 -6.79
C GLY A 37 -5.85 -2.92 -7.85
N ILE A 38 -7.12 -2.88 -7.41
CA ILE A 38 -8.27 -2.81 -8.31
C ILE A 38 -8.27 -1.50 -9.11
N ALA A 39 -7.95 -0.37 -8.47
CA ALA A 39 -7.88 0.92 -9.14
C ALA A 39 -6.79 0.95 -10.23
N PHE A 40 -5.60 0.40 -9.95
CA PHE A 40 -4.51 0.30 -10.92
C PHE A 40 -4.81 -0.70 -12.04
N ALA A 41 -5.43 -1.85 -11.74
CA ALA A 41 -5.86 -2.80 -12.76
C ALA A 41 -6.91 -2.19 -13.70
N GLY A 42 -7.88 -1.45 -13.14
CA GLY A 42 -8.86 -0.71 -13.93
C GLY A 42 -8.23 0.39 -14.79
N LEU A 43 -7.22 1.09 -14.26
CA LEU A 43 -6.44 2.07 -15.02
C LEU A 43 -5.72 1.43 -16.21
N GLU A 44 -5.08 0.28 -16.00
CA GLU A 44 -4.38 -0.46 -17.04
C GLU A 44 -5.32 -0.85 -18.18
N LEU A 45 -6.46 -1.47 -17.84
CA LEU A 45 -7.48 -1.83 -18.82
C LEU A 45 -8.00 -0.61 -19.59
N ALA A 46 -8.15 0.54 -18.91
CA ALA A 46 -8.56 1.78 -19.57
C ALA A 46 -7.50 2.34 -20.53
N PHE A 47 -6.22 2.16 -20.22
CA PHE A 47 -5.11 2.55 -21.10
C PHE A 47 -4.91 1.60 -22.28
N ALA A 48 -5.21 0.33 -22.11
CA ALA A 48 -5.01 -0.65 -23.17
C ALA A 48 -6.24 -0.83 -24.09
N LEU A 49 -7.47 -0.72 -23.56
CA LEU A 49 -8.67 -1.18 -24.27
C LEU A 49 -9.74 -0.10 -24.53
N SER A 50 -9.62 1.08 -23.91
CA SER A 50 -10.72 2.05 -23.90
C SER A 50 -10.45 3.31 -24.74
N ALA A 51 -11.54 3.87 -25.29
CA ALA A 51 -11.53 5.17 -25.96
C ALA A 51 -11.19 6.30 -24.98
N THR A 52 -10.70 7.43 -25.51
CA THR A 52 -10.18 8.57 -24.72
C THR A 52 -11.15 9.01 -23.63
N LEU A 53 -12.46 9.08 -23.91
CA LEU A 53 -13.46 9.49 -22.92
C LEU A 53 -13.53 8.53 -21.72
N VAL A 54 -13.57 7.22 -21.96
CA VAL A 54 -13.61 6.20 -20.91
C VAL A 54 -12.33 6.26 -20.09
N ARG A 55 -11.17 6.40 -20.75
CA ARG A 55 -9.87 6.57 -20.08
C ARG A 55 -9.86 7.79 -19.16
N THR A 56 -10.35 8.94 -19.60
CA THR A 56 -10.44 10.14 -18.78
C THR A 56 -11.32 9.93 -17.57
N LEU A 57 -12.49 9.31 -17.73
CA LEU A 57 -13.40 9.00 -16.63
C LEU A 57 -12.76 8.05 -15.61
N VAL A 58 -12.04 7.03 -16.07
CA VAL A 58 -11.32 6.11 -15.19
C VAL A 58 -10.21 6.82 -14.42
N ILE A 59 -9.42 7.68 -15.07
CA ILE A 59 -8.39 8.48 -14.40
C ILE A 59 -9.01 9.33 -13.27
N VAL A 60 -10.11 10.03 -13.57
CA VAL A 60 -10.83 10.82 -12.56
C VAL A 60 -11.34 9.93 -11.43
N GLY A 61 -11.91 8.76 -11.75
CA GLY A 61 -12.36 7.78 -10.78
C GLY A 61 -11.24 7.29 -9.86
N VAL A 62 -10.08 6.95 -10.40
CA VAL A 62 -8.89 6.52 -9.63
C VAL A 62 -8.43 7.62 -8.69
N ILE A 63 -8.41 8.89 -9.13
CA ILE A 63 -8.08 10.03 -8.26
C ILE A 63 -9.07 10.14 -7.10
N VAL A 64 -10.37 10.00 -7.38
CA VAL A 64 -11.42 10.04 -6.35
C VAL A 64 -11.27 8.89 -5.36
N VAL A 65 -11.04 7.66 -5.84
CA VAL A 65 -10.79 6.48 -5.00
C VAL A 65 -9.56 6.67 -4.14
N ALA A 66 -8.45 7.18 -4.69
CA ALA A 66 -7.24 7.47 -3.92
C ALA A 66 -7.51 8.49 -2.80
N ARG A 67 -8.26 9.56 -3.07
CA ARG A 67 -8.65 10.55 -2.06
C ARG A 67 -9.58 9.98 -1.00
N LEU A 68 -10.52 9.11 -1.37
CA LEU A 68 -11.39 8.41 -0.43
C LEU A 68 -10.61 7.44 0.45
N ALA A 69 -9.69 6.67 -0.14
CA ALA A 69 -8.81 5.75 0.58
C ALA A 69 -7.91 6.52 1.56
N GLU A 70 -7.36 7.66 1.17
CA GLU A 70 -6.61 8.55 2.05
C GLU A 70 -7.47 9.06 3.22
N ARG A 71 -8.69 9.54 2.94
CA ARG A 71 -9.62 10.01 3.99
C ARG A 71 -10.02 8.89 4.93
N GLY A 72 -10.32 7.70 4.40
CA GLY A 72 -10.64 6.51 5.20
C GLY A 72 -9.47 6.10 6.09
N TYR A 73 -8.25 6.10 5.54
CA TYR A 73 -7.04 5.84 6.31
C TYR A 73 -6.86 6.86 7.44
N ARG A 74 -7.00 8.17 7.14
CA ARG A 74 -6.91 9.26 8.13
C ARG A 74 -7.93 9.11 9.24
N ARG A 75 -9.18 8.75 8.91
CA ARG A 75 -10.24 8.53 9.91
C ARG A 75 -9.95 7.36 10.84
N VAL A 76 -9.39 6.27 10.31
CA VAL A 76 -9.09 5.06 11.11
C VAL A 76 -7.82 5.23 11.95
N LYS A 77 -6.80 5.94 11.44
CA LYS A 77 -5.47 6.03 12.06
C LYS A 77 -5.17 7.35 12.77
N GLY A 78 -6.02 8.38 12.60
CA GLY A 78 -5.84 9.72 13.16
C GLY A 78 -4.80 10.58 12.44
N THR A 79 -3.72 9.99 11.92
CA THR A 79 -2.68 10.70 11.16
C THR A 79 -2.32 9.97 9.85
N TRP A 80 -2.18 10.75 8.77
CA TRP A 80 -1.54 10.30 7.54
C TRP A 80 -0.10 10.79 7.60
N VAL A 81 0.82 9.90 7.98
CA VAL A 81 2.24 10.13 7.70
C VAL A 81 2.37 9.96 6.20
N GLY A 82 2.23 11.06 5.45
CA GLY A 82 2.44 11.03 4.01
C GLY A 82 3.77 10.35 3.74
N GLY A 83 3.80 9.39 2.82
CA GLY A 83 5.00 8.65 2.46
C GLY A 83 6.19 9.57 2.14
N LEU A 84 5.93 10.83 1.77
CA LEU A 84 6.89 11.92 1.55
C LEU A 84 7.58 12.49 2.80
N ARG A 85 7.03 12.28 4.00
CA ARG A 85 7.55 12.85 5.27
C ARG A 85 8.34 11.84 6.11
N SER A 86 8.31 10.56 5.76
CA SER A 86 9.12 9.51 6.41
C SER A 86 10.08 8.90 5.38
N GLY A 87 11.30 9.45 5.33
CA GLY A 87 12.20 9.35 4.16
C GLY A 87 12.46 7.95 3.61
N LYS A 88 12.46 6.89 4.43
CA LYS A 88 12.65 5.50 3.95
C LYS A 88 11.39 4.88 3.34
N ALA A 89 10.20 5.30 3.76
CA ALA A 89 8.94 4.85 3.14
C ALA A 89 8.68 5.54 1.80
N THR A 90 9.27 6.73 1.58
CA THR A 90 9.20 7.47 0.30
C THR A 90 9.81 6.67 -0.85
N TRP A 91 11.02 6.13 -0.66
CA TRP A 91 11.73 5.37 -1.69
C TRP A 91 11.00 4.08 -2.08
N LEU A 92 10.45 3.37 -1.10
CA LEU A 92 9.61 2.20 -1.34
C LEU A 92 8.34 2.57 -2.12
N SER A 93 7.72 3.71 -1.81
CA SER A 93 6.51 4.17 -2.51
C SER A 93 6.82 4.60 -3.95
N ILE A 94 7.96 5.28 -4.17
CA ILE A 94 8.43 5.69 -5.49
C ILE A 94 8.78 4.45 -6.34
N GLY A 95 9.49 3.47 -5.77
CA GLY A 95 9.82 2.23 -6.45
C GLY A 95 8.56 1.47 -6.90
N PHE A 96 7.55 1.39 -6.02
CA PHE A 96 6.26 0.80 -6.38
C PHE A 96 5.56 1.58 -7.49
N LEU A 97 5.54 2.92 -7.41
CA LEU A 97 4.96 3.76 -8.45
C LEU A 97 5.65 3.53 -9.81
N LEU A 98 6.98 3.44 -9.82
CA LEU A 98 7.74 3.20 -11.04
C LEU A 98 7.45 1.81 -11.64
N ILE A 99 7.36 0.78 -10.81
CA ILE A 99 6.98 -0.57 -11.25
C ILE A 99 5.56 -0.55 -11.82
N ALA A 100 4.60 0.02 -11.09
CA ALA A 100 3.21 0.11 -11.53
C ALA A 100 3.07 0.85 -12.87
N VAL A 101 3.75 1.99 -13.03
CA VAL A 101 3.79 2.72 -14.30
C VAL A 101 4.46 1.89 -15.39
N GLY A 102 5.56 1.20 -15.09
CA GLY A 102 6.24 0.29 -16.01
C GLY A 102 5.33 -0.83 -16.51
N THR A 103 4.59 -1.49 -15.60
CA THR A 103 3.62 -2.54 -15.93
C THR A 103 2.52 -2.01 -16.83
N ILE A 104 2.01 -0.80 -16.56
CA ILE A 104 0.98 -0.15 -17.38
C ILE A 104 1.47 0.15 -18.79
N VAL A 105 2.66 0.76 -18.89
CA VAL A 105 3.26 1.10 -20.19
C VAL A 105 3.57 -0.17 -20.98
N ALA A 106 4.14 -1.19 -20.34
CA ALA A 106 4.44 -2.46 -20.97
C ALA A 106 3.18 -3.14 -21.50
N GLY A 107 2.10 -3.23 -20.72
CA GLY A 107 0.86 -3.85 -21.16
C GLY A 107 0.15 -3.08 -22.27
N SER A 108 0.19 -1.75 -22.24
CA SER A 108 -0.27 -0.90 -23.34
C SER A 108 0.54 -1.13 -24.62
N LEU A 109 1.87 -1.19 -24.54
CA LEU A 109 2.74 -1.46 -25.69
C LEU A 109 2.55 -2.87 -26.25
N LEU A 110 2.46 -3.87 -25.39
CA LEU A 110 2.20 -5.27 -25.77
C LEU A 110 0.85 -5.39 -26.48
N THR A 111 -0.20 -4.79 -25.93
CA THR A 111 -1.54 -4.82 -26.54
C THR A 111 -1.55 -4.16 -27.92
N ASN A 112 -0.88 -3.01 -28.05
CA ASN A 112 -0.77 -2.31 -29.34
C ASN A 112 0.06 -3.07 -30.38
N ASN A 113 1.13 -3.75 -29.98
CA ASN A 113 1.99 -4.52 -30.90
C ASN A 113 1.38 -5.87 -31.30
N VAL A 114 0.71 -6.55 -30.37
CA VAL A 114 0.08 -7.86 -30.61
C VAL A 114 -1.28 -7.70 -31.30
N GLY A 115 -1.92 -6.54 -31.17
CA GLY A 115 -3.25 -6.25 -31.74
C GLY A 115 -4.37 -7.07 -31.10
N GLN A 116 -4.10 -7.77 -30.00
CA GLN A 116 -5.07 -8.56 -29.26
C GLN A 116 -5.21 -8.04 -27.83
N PRO A 117 -6.40 -8.14 -27.21
CA PRO A 117 -6.69 -7.54 -25.90
C PRO A 117 -6.20 -8.38 -24.70
N TRP A 118 -5.87 -9.66 -24.88
CA TRP A 118 -5.50 -10.55 -23.77
C TRP A 118 -4.23 -10.13 -23.00
N PRO A 119 -3.20 -9.49 -23.59
CA PRO A 119 -2.03 -9.04 -22.83
C PRO A 119 -2.39 -7.98 -21.78
N ALA A 120 -3.34 -7.08 -22.09
CA ALA A 120 -3.85 -6.09 -21.14
C ALA A 120 -4.44 -6.74 -19.88
N TRP A 121 -5.20 -7.82 -20.06
CA TRP A 121 -5.80 -8.55 -18.93
C TRP A 121 -4.76 -9.22 -18.05
N ILE A 122 -3.70 -9.78 -18.64
CA ILE A 122 -2.59 -10.36 -17.89
C ILE A 122 -1.86 -9.29 -17.10
N MET A 123 -1.58 -8.13 -17.71
CA MET A 123 -0.87 -7.03 -17.04
C MET A 123 -1.73 -6.37 -15.95
N ALA A 124 -3.05 -6.30 -16.15
CA ALA A 124 -3.99 -5.87 -15.12
C ALA A 124 -4.04 -6.84 -13.92
N MET A 125 -3.92 -8.15 -14.14
CA MET A 125 -3.78 -9.10 -13.05
C MET A 125 -2.41 -8.98 -12.37
N ALA A 126 -1.33 -8.80 -13.15
CA ALA A 126 0.01 -8.62 -12.64
C ALA A 126 0.10 -7.42 -11.68
N ILE A 127 -0.40 -6.25 -12.08
CA ILE A 127 -0.36 -5.04 -11.23
C ILE A 127 -1.21 -5.20 -9.96
N LEU A 128 -2.32 -5.93 -10.04
CA LEU A 128 -3.14 -6.25 -8.86
C LEU A 128 -2.36 -7.12 -7.87
N PHE A 129 -1.71 -8.19 -8.36
CA PHE A 129 -0.89 -9.04 -7.51
C PHE A 129 0.34 -8.31 -6.96
N GLU A 130 1.03 -7.52 -7.76
CA GLU A 130 2.13 -6.66 -7.31
C GLU A 130 1.69 -5.75 -6.16
N THR A 131 0.51 -5.13 -6.29
CA THR A 131 -0.03 -4.26 -5.24
C THR A 131 -0.36 -5.02 -3.96
N LEU A 132 -0.94 -6.22 -4.07
CA LEU A 132 -1.27 -7.06 -2.92
C LEU A 132 -0.01 -7.58 -2.21
N ILE A 133 0.95 -8.09 -2.97
CA ILE A 133 2.24 -8.59 -2.48
C ILE A 133 2.99 -7.46 -1.80
N TYR A 134 3.05 -6.28 -2.41
CA TYR A 134 3.69 -5.11 -1.82
C TYR A 134 3.05 -4.73 -0.49
N GLY A 135 1.71 -4.74 -0.41
CA GLY A 135 0.98 -4.48 0.82
C GLY A 135 1.32 -5.47 1.94
N PHE A 136 1.44 -6.75 1.59
CA PHE A 136 1.84 -7.79 2.52
C PHE A 136 3.29 -7.65 2.99
N PHE A 137 4.23 -7.35 2.08
CA PHE A 137 5.64 -7.16 2.42
C PHE A 137 5.88 -5.90 3.25
N PHE A 138 5.15 -4.82 2.98
CA PHE A 138 5.24 -3.60 3.77
C PHE A 138 4.82 -3.86 5.22
N ASP A 139 3.70 -4.57 5.43
CA ASP A 139 3.23 -5.01 6.75
C ASP A 139 4.27 -5.90 7.46
N LEU A 140 4.88 -6.86 6.76
CA LEU A 140 5.94 -7.73 7.29
C LEU A 140 7.21 -6.95 7.68
N SER A 141 7.61 -5.98 6.87
CA SER A 141 8.82 -5.17 7.12
C SER A 141 8.71 -4.36 8.40
N ILE A 142 7.49 -3.89 8.72
CA ILE A 142 7.22 -3.15 9.95
C ILE A 142 7.22 -4.11 11.15
N GLN A 143 6.64 -5.32 11.03
CA GLN A 143 6.70 -6.32 12.09
C GLN A 143 8.13 -6.73 12.44
N ARG A 144 9.03 -6.84 11.45
CA ARG A 144 10.45 -7.14 11.70
C ARG A 144 11.19 -6.03 12.46
N LYS A 145 10.83 -4.77 12.25
CA LYS A 145 11.44 -3.62 12.97
C LYS A 145 10.94 -3.46 14.40
N LEU A 146 9.78 -4.03 14.72
CA LEU A 146 9.17 -3.98 16.05
C LEU A 146 9.49 -5.22 16.90
N ARG A 147 10.17 -6.22 16.34
CA ARG A 147 10.77 -7.28 17.14
C ARG A 147 12.02 -6.68 17.80
N PRO A 148 12.04 -6.49 19.13
CA PRO A 148 13.24 -6.01 19.79
C PRO A 148 14.39 -6.98 19.49
N ALA A 149 15.56 -6.42 19.19
CA ALA A 149 16.81 -7.16 19.18
C ALA A 149 16.97 -7.81 20.55
N GLN A 150 16.63 -9.09 20.63
CA GLN A 150 17.13 -9.97 21.67
C GLN A 150 18.56 -10.32 21.27
N SER A 151 19.51 -9.49 21.67
CA SER A 151 20.93 -9.82 21.73
C SER A 151 21.55 -9.07 22.90
#